data_AF-A0A4S8KJN0-F1
#
_entry.id   AF-A0A4S8KJN0-F1
#
_cell.length_a   1.000
_cell.length_b   1.000
_cell.length_c   1.000
_cell.angle_alpha   90.00
_cell.angle_beta   90.00
_cell.angle_gamma   90.00
#
_symmetry.space_group_name_H-M   'P 1'
#
loop_
_entity.id
_entity.type
_entity.pdbx_description
1 polymer ?
#
loop_
_entity_poly.entity_id
_entity_poly.type
_entity_poly.pdbx_seq_one_letter_code
_entity_poly.pdbx_strand_id
1 'polypeptide(L)'
;ALFNSAESEGTAKCLPDTREDVLVKIMEWVQDTSREPICWVHGPAGSSKSTITRSFADRFLDRAATFFFSRNSTELATNKNFFPIISY
;
A
#
# COMPACT_ATOMS: atom_id res chain seq x y z
N ALA A 1 12.32 -2.77 -2.27
CA ALA A 1 11.67 -4.01 -2.73
C ALA A 1 10.33 -3.67 -3.40
N LEU A 2 9.98 -4.36 -4.48
CA LEU A 2 8.66 -4.28 -5.11
C LEU A 2 7.62 -5.00 -4.25
N PHE A 3 6.35 -4.61 -4.32
CA PHE A 3 5.33 -5.26 -3.51
C PHE A 3 5.20 -6.78 -3.77
N ASN A 4 5.55 -7.27 -4.96
CA ASN A 4 5.56 -8.69 -5.32
C ASN A 4 6.97 -9.33 -5.44
N SER A 5 7.99 -8.79 -4.77
CA SER A 5 9.29 -9.48 -4.65
C SER A 5 9.23 -10.56 -3.56
N ALA A 6 10.06 -11.61 -3.66
CA ALA A 6 10.14 -12.71 -2.67
C ALA A 6 10.29 -12.24 -1.20
N GLU A 7 10.92 -11.08 -0.96
CA GLU A 7 11.05 -10.42 0.35
C GLU A 7 9.71 -9.95 0.97
N SER A 8 8.63 -9.87 0.17
CA SER A 8 7.30 -9.40 0.59
C SER A 8 6.42 -10.52 1.14
N GLU A 9 6.73 -11.79 0.83
CA GLU A 9 5.89 -12.96 1.14
C GLU A 9 5.72 -13.22 2.65
N GLY A 10 6.58 -12.65 3.50
CA GLY A 10 6.49 -12.74 4.97
C GLY A 10 5.80 -11.54 5.65
N THR A 11 5.29 -10.56 4.91
CA THR A 11 4.80 -9.31 5.50
C THR A 11 3.31 -9.36 5.85
N ALA A 12 2.97 -8.94 7.08
CA ALA A 12 1.62 -9.04 7.61
C ALA A 12 0.58 -8.28 6.76
N LYS A 13 -0.49 -8.99 6.38
CA LYS A 13 -1.73 -8.48 5.78
C LYS A 13 -2.83 -8.44 6.85
N CYS A 14 -3.93 -7.77 6.52
CA CYS A 14 -5.13 -7.79 7.36
C CYS A 14 -5.60 -9.23 7.48
N LEU A 15 -6.05 -9.60 8.68
CA LEU A 15 -6.74 -10.87 8.84
C LEU A 15 -8.02 -10.85 7.99
N PRO A 16 -8.50 -12.01 7.50
CA PRO A 16 -9.76 -12.10 6.79
C PRO A 16 -10.88 -11.37 7.55
N ASP A 17 -11.72 -10.64 6.83
CA ASP A 17 -12.89 -9.91 7.34
C ASP A 17 -12.56 -8.81 8.37
N THR A 18 -11.31 -8.37 8.47
CA THR A 18 -10.91 -7.24 9.32
C THR A 18 -10.60 -5.99 8.51
N ARG A 19 -10.98 -4.81 9.04
CA ARG A 19 -10.69 -3.51 8.41
C ARG A 19 -11.29 -3.34 7.01
N GLU A 20 -12.31 -4.13 6.68
CA GLU A 20 -13.01 -4.06 5.39
C GLU A 20 -13.64 -2.69 5.14
N ASP A 21 -14.14 -2.04 6.18
CA ASP A 21 -14.69 -0.69 6.11
C ASP A 21 -13.68 0.34 5.59
N VAL A 22 -12.42 0.22 6.03
CA VAL A 22 -11.33 1.11 5.57
C VAL A 22 -10.92 0.73 4.16
N LEU A 23 -10.79 -0.56 3.86
CA LEU A 23 -10.41 -1.03 2.52
C LEU A 23 -11.45 -0.59 1.48
N VAL A 24 -12.74 -0.72 1.76
CA VAL A 24 -13.83 -0.26 0.89
C VAL A 24 -13.72 1.24 0.62
N LYS A 25 -13.49 2.07 1.64
CA LYS A 25 -13.31 3.53 1.45
C LYS A 25 -12.14 3.87 0.55
N ILE A 26 -11.02 3.14 0.65
CA ILE A 26 -9.86 3.33 -0.22
C ILE A 26 -10.21 2.89 -1.65
N MET A 27 -10.95 1.79 -1.82
CA MET A 27 -11.42 1.33 -3.14
C MET A 27 -12.33 2.35 -3.83
N GLU A 28 -13.30 2.89 -3.09
CA GLU A 28 -14.18 3.96 -3.59
C GLU A 28 -13.38 5.20 -3.99
N TRP A 29 -12.37 5.58 -3.19
CA TRP A 29 -11.49 6.69 -3.51
C TRP A 29 -10.70 6.46 -4.81
N VAL A 30 -10.17 5.26 -5.05
CA VAL A 30 -9.44 4.95 -6.31
C VAL A 30 -10.34 5.00 -7.54
N GLN A 31 -11.61 4.66 -7.40
CA GLN A 31 -12.57 4.66 -8.52
C GLN A 31 -13.13 6.06 -8.83
N ASP A 32 -13.01 7.00 -7.89
CA ASP A 32 -13.53 8.35 -8.03
C ASP A 32 -12.49 9.28 -8.69
N THR A 33 -12.57 9.40 -10.02
CA THR A 33 -11.67 10.28 -10.80
C THR A 33 -11.87 11.77 -10.54
N SER A 34 -12.88 12.15 -9.76
CA SER A 34 -13.15 13.56 -9.38
C SER A 34 -12.47 13.97 -8.07
N ARG A 35 -11.90 13.01 -7.32
CA ARG A 35 -11.23 13.26 -6.04
C ARG A 35 -9.77 13.69 -6.19
N GLU A 36 -9.21 14.11 -5.06
CA GLU A 36 -7.79 14.41 -4.94
C GLU A 36 -6.94 13.18 -5.27
N PRO A 37 -5.79 13.34 -5.94
CA PRO A 37 -4.94 12.23 -6.39
C PRO A 37 -4.11 11.58 -5.26
N ILE A 38 -4.22 12.08 -4.02
CA ILE A 38 -3.49 11.54 -2.86
C ILE A 38 -4.48 11.11 -1.76
N CYS A 39 -4.45 9.82 -1.41
CA CYS A 39 -5.18 9.27 -0.26
C CYS A 39 -4.25 9.20 0.97
N TRP A 40 -4.67 9.78 2.09
CA TRP A 40 -3.89 9.78 3.33
C TRP A 40 -4.52 8.88 4.41
N VAL A 41 -3.85 7.75 4.72
CA VAL A 41 -4.27 6.84 5.79
C VAL A 41 -3.48 7.11 7.08
N HIS A 42 -4.15 7.57 8.13
CA HIS A 42 -3.53 7.92 9.41
C HIS A 42 -4.23 7.29 10.62
N GLY A 43 -3.58 7.35 11.78
CA GLY A 43 -4.07 6.74 13.02
C GLY A 43 -2.95 6.48 14.04
N PRO A 44 -3.29 6.07 15.27
CA PRO A 44 -2.34 5.86 16.37
C PRO A 44 -1.18 4.91 16.01
N ALA A 45 -0.01 5.07 16.65
CA ALA A 45 1.07 4.09 16.52
C ALA A 45 0.55 2.68 16.91
N GLY A 46 1.00 1.64 16.19
CA GLY A 46 0.51 0.27 16.41
C GLY A 46 -0.85 -0.04 15.79
N SER A 47 -1.56 0.91 15.18
CA SER A 47 -2.87 0.67 14.56
C SER A 47 -2.84 -0.10 13.22
N SER A 48 -1.73 -0.77 12.90
CA SER A 48 -1.57 -1.61 11.70
C SER A 48 -1.86 -0.90 10.37
N LYS A 49 -1.56 0.40 10.24
CA LYS A 49 -1.75 1.17 8.99
C LYS A 49 -1.02 0.54 7.80
N SER A 50 0.24 0.13 8.01
CA SER A 50 1.04 -0.53 6.97
C SER A 50 0.47 -1.89 6.54
N THR A 51 -0.27 -2.54 7.44
CA THR A 51 -0.99 -3.78 7.16
C THR A 51 -2.19 -3.52 6.25
N ILE A 52 -2.91 -2.41 6.46
CA ILE A 52 -4.03 -1.98 5.60
C ILE A 52 -3.55 -1.67 4.19
N THR A 53 -2.48 -0.88 4.04
CA THR A 53 -1.94 -0.54 2.71
C THR A 53 -1.39 -1.75 1.96
N ARG A 54 -0.83 -2.74 2.68
CA ARG A 54 -0.44 -4.03 2.08
C ARG A 54 -1.64 -4.85 1.61
N SER A 55 -2.67 -4.98 2.43
CA SER A 55 -3.91 -5.69 2.04
C SER A 55 -4.57 -5.03 0.83
N PHE A 56 -4.57 -3.70 0.80
CA PHE A 56 -5.07 -2.96 -0.34
C PHE A 56 -4.25 -3.26 -1.59
N ALA A 57 -2.92 -3.14 -1.51
CA ALA A 57 -2.04 -3.44 -2.64
C ALA A 57 -2.23 -4.86 -3.19
N ASP A 58 -2.46 -5.84 -2.30
CA ASP A 58 -2.71 -7.24 -2.68
C ASP A 58 -3.96 -7.41 -3.54
N ARG A 59 -5.04 -6.70 -3.17
CA ARG A 59 -6.31 -6.72 -3.93
C ARG A 59 -6.22 -6.00 -5.28
N PHE A 60 -5.17 -5.20 -5.49
CA PHE A 60 -5.01 -4.32 -6.65
C PHE A 60 -3.69 -4.55 -7.41
N LEU A 61 -3.03 -5.69 -7.19
CA LEU A 61 -1.78 -6.07 -7.84
C LEU A 61 -1.82 -5.91 -9.36
N ASP A 62 -2.95 -6.26 -9.98
CA ASP A 62 -3.12 -6.24 -11.44
C ASP A 62 -3.48 -4.84 -11.99
N ARG A 63 -3.67 -3.84 -11.11
CA ARG A 63 -4.22 -2.53 -11.47
C ARG A 63 -3.35 -1.34 -11.07
N ALA A 64 -2.32 -1.55 -10.24
CA ALA A 64 -1.45 -0.47 -9.78
C ALA A 64 -0.03 -0.94 -9.47
N ALA A 65 0.96 -0.12 -9.82
CA ALA A 65 2.31 -0.28 -9.31
C ALA A 65 2.35 0.14 -7.83
N THR A 66 2.82 -0.72 -6.94
CA THR A 66 2.90 -0.44 -5.50
C THR A 66 4.34 -0.47 -4.99
N PHE A 67 4.72 0.55 -4.23
CA PHE A 67 6.02 0.70 -3.58
C PHE A 67 5.87 0.93 -2.07
N PHE A 68 6.78 0.38 -1.28
CA PHE A 68 6.79 0.52 0.17
C PHE A 68 8.13 1.07 0.66
N PHE A 69 8.10 1.90 1.70
CA PHE A 69 9.28 2.41 2.39
C PHE A 69 9.25 1.98 3.86
N SER A 70 10.39 1.56 4.40
CA SER A 70 10.53 1.14 5.80
C SER A 70 11.94 1.42 6.28
N ARG A 71 12.07 2.12 7.41
CA ARG A 71 13.38 2.42 8.04
C ARG A 71 14.05 1.19 8.63
N ASN A 72 13.29 0.13 8.88
CA ASN A 72 13.78 -1.09 9.52
C ASN A 72 14.24 -2.15 8.50
N SER A 73 14.24 -1.82 7.21
CA SER A 73 14.77 -2.66 6.14
C SER A 73 15.78 -1.85 5.35
N THR A 74 17.01 -2.35 5.24
CA THR A 74 18.10 -1.68 4.52
C THR A 74 17.72 -1.34 3.08
N GLU A 75 16.94 -2.20 2.42
CA GLU A 75 16.49 -1.98 1.05
C GLU A 75 15.30 -1.02 0.94
N LEU A 76 14.38 -1.04 1.91
CA LEU A 76 13.19 -0.16 1.92
C LEU A 76 13.46 1.19 2.60
N ALA A 77 14.63 1.38 3.20
CA ALA A 77 15.06 2.64 3.81
C ALA A 77 15.55 3.65 2.77
N THR A 78 15.64 3.25 1.49
CA THR A 78 16.15 4.08 0.40
C THR A 78 15.09 4.30 -0.69
N ASN A 79 15.18 5.43 -1.40
CA ASN A 79 14.33 5.73 -2.55
C ASN A 79 14.91 5.24 -3.88
N LYS A 80 16.02 4.49 -3.87
CA LYS A 80 16.73 4.05 -5.08
C LYS A 80 15.86 3.23 -6.04
N ASN A 81 14.83 2.58 -5.51
CA ASN A 81 13.92 1.72 -6.27
C ASN A 81 12.55 2.39 -6.56
N PHE A 82 12.40 3.67 -6.25
CA PHE A 82 11.18 4.42 -6.52
C PHE A 82 11.36 5.25 -7.79
N PHE A 83 10.54 4.96 -8.80
CA PHE A 83 10.50 5.71 -10.06
C PHE A 83 9.21 6.55 -10.09
N PRO A 84 9.29 7.89 -9.94
CA PRO A 84 8.11 8.77 -9.90
C PRO A 84 7.53 9.06 -11.30
N ILE A 85 8.07 8.44 -12.35
CA ILE A 85 7.68 8.71 -13.72
C ILE A 85 6.69 7.62 -14.14
N ILE A 86 5.46 8.04 -14.43
CA ILE A 86 4.48 7.25 -15.15
C ILE A 86 4.40 7.78 -16.59
N SER A 87 4.60 6.92 -17.58
CA SER A 87 4.48 7.27 -19.00
C SER A 87 3.11 6.79 -19.51
N TYR A 88 2.40 7.67 -20.23
CA TYR A 88 1.16 7.32 -20.95
C TYR A 88 1.49 7.06 -22.42
#